data_AF-A0A938IJ97-F1
#
_entry.id   AF-A0A938IJ97-F1
#
_cell.length_a   1.000
_cell.length_b   1.000
_cell.length_c   1.000
_cell.angle_alpha   90.00
_cell.angle_beta   90.00
_cell.angle_gamma   90.00
#
_symmetry.space_group_name_H-M   'P 1'
#
loop_
_entity.id
_entity.type
_entity.pdbx_description
1 polymer ?
#
loop_
_entity_poly.entity_id
_entity_poly.type
_entity_poly.pdbx_seq_one_letter_code
_entity_poly.pdbx_strand_id
1 'polypeptide(L)'
;MGHPPWRADGDNSDQAVEFCLRLSATAVERSAGRVYRLPTEAEWEFACRACTTTRWCCGDDEVQLADHARFGQNSNERTHAVAEKTPNAFGLFDMHGNNKGHQYDWA
;
A
#
# COMPACT_ATOMS: atom_id res chain seq x y z
N MET A 1 9.15 -31.48 -14.82
CA MET A 1 10.04 -30.28 -14.71
C MET A 1 9.12 -29.08 -14.57
N GLY A 2 9.29 -28.30 -13.51
CA GLY A 2 8.28 -27.41 -12.95
C GLY A 2 8.02 -26.14 -13.77
N HIS A 3 6.75 -25.80 -13.90
CA HIS A 3 6.32 -24.46 -14.26
C HIS A 3 6.17 -23.64 -12.95
N PRO A 4 6.62 -22.38 -12.90
CA PRO A 4 6.41 -21.56 -11.72
C PRO A 4 4.94 -21.15 -11.59
N PRO A 5 4.38 -21.12 -10.36
CA PRO A 5 2.93 -21.09 -10.15
C PRO A 5 2.26 -19.70 -10.26
N TRP A 6 2.95 -18.64 -10.66
CA TRP A 6 2.38 -17.27 -10.64
C TRP A 6 1.59 -16.89 -11.90
N ARG A 7 0.73 -17.79 -12.39
CA ARG A 7 -0.36 -17.35 -13.30
C ARG A 7 -1.43 -16.65 -12.47
N ALA A 8 -1.42 -15.32 -12.57
CA ALA A 8 -2.50 -14.45 -12.16
C ALA A 8 -3.77 -14.78 -12.95
N ASP A 9 -4.79 -15.24 -12.24
CA ASP A 9 -6.23 -15.10 -12.56
C ASP A 9 -6.99 -15.68 -11.35
N GLY A 10 -7.15 -14.85 -10.32
CA GLY A 10 -7.81 -15.14 -9.05
C GLY A 10 -7.66 -13.93 -8.13
N ASP A 11 -8.73 -13.56 -7.43
CA ASP A 11 -8.83 -12.36 -6.59
C ASP A 11 -7.54 -12.09 -5.79
N ASN A 12 -6.89 -10.94 -6.04
CA ASN A 12 -5.58 -10.57 -5.47
C ASN A 12 -5.61 -10.58 -3.93
N SER A 13 -6.80 -10.43 -3.33
CA SER A 13 -7.02 -10.47 -1.89
C SER A 13 -6.67 -11.84 -1.28
N ASP A 14 -7.09 -12.95 -1.89
CA ASP A 14 -6.79 -14.30 -1.40
C ASP A 14 -5.29 -14.61 -1.43
N GLN A 15 -4.60 -14.15 -2.48
CA GLN A 15 -3.15 -14.32 -2.60
C GLN A 15 -2.39 -13.50 -1.56
N ALA A 16 -2.86 -12.29 -1.26
CA ALA A 16 -2.25 -11.44 -0.25
C ALA A 16 -2.46 -11.99 1.17
N VAL A 17 -3.64 -12.56 1.45
CA VAL A 17 -3.90 -13.28 2.72
C VAL A 17 -2.97 -14.49 2.84
N GLU A 18 -2.87 -15.32 1.81
CA GLU A 18 -1.98 -16.49 1.82
C GLU A 18 -0.51 -16.08 2.02
N PHE A 19 -0.08 -14.97 1.41
CA PHE A 19 1.26 -14.42 1.65
C PHE A 19 1.48 -14.07 3.13
N CYS A 20 0.54 -13.35 3.77
CA CYS A 20 0.63 -13.01 5.19
C CYS A 20 0.70 -14.25 6.09
N LEU A 21 -0.10 -15.27 5.80
CA LEU A 21 -0.09 -16.54 6.53
C LEU A 21 1.26 -17.26 6.40
N ARG A 22 1.81 -17.32 5.18
CA ARG A 22 3.12 -17.92 4.93
C ARG A 22 4.25 -17.18 5.61
N LEU A 23 4.25 -15.85 5.56
CA LEU A 23 5.26 -15.03 6.23
C LEU A 23 5.26 -15.30 7.74
N SER A 24 4.07 -15.29 8.35
CA SER A 24 3.87 -15.61 9.77
C SER A 24 4.31 -17.02 10.14
N ALA A 25 4.28 -17.95 9.18
CA ALA A 25 4.64 -19.36 9.41
C ALA A 25 6.15 -19.64 9.34
N THR A 26 6.97 -18.69 8.87
CA THR A 26 8.42 -18.88 8.78
C THR A 26 9.05 -19.04 10.17
N ALA A 27 10.16 -19.78 10.27
CA ALA A 27 10.81 -20.05 11.55
C ALA A 27 11.29 -18.76 12.25
N VAL A 28 11.78 -17.78 11.48
CA VAL A 28 12.25 -16.49 11.99
C VAL A 28 11.08 -15.71 12.61
N GLU A 29 9.96 -15.60 11.90
CA GLU A 29 8.80 -14.85 12.38
C GLU A 29 8.11 -15.54 13.56
N ARG A 30 7.98 -16.88 13.52
CA ARG A 30 7.43 -17.67 14.64
C ARG A 30 8.26 -17.56 15.90
N SER A 31 9.59 -17.67 15.81
CA SER A 31 10.47 -17.56 16.97
C SER A 31 10.45 -16.16 17.58
N ALA A 32 10.15 -15.14 16.78
CA ALA A 32 9.95 -13.77 17.26
C ALA A 32 8.50 -13.47 17.72
N GLY A 33 7.58 -14.44 17.64
CA GLY A 33 6.18 -14.27 18.02
C GLY A 33 5.39 -13.29 17.15
N ARG A 34 5.82 -13.05 15.91
CA ARG A 34 5.16 -12.10 14.99
C ARG A 34 4.11 -12.79 14.12
N VAL A 35 2.98 -12.11 13.94
CA VAL A 35 1.87 -12.55 13.09
C VAL A 35 1.46 -11.40 12.19
N TYR A 36 1.31 -11.68 10.90
CA TYR A 36 0.98 -10.73 9.85
C TYR A 36 -0.40 -11.01 9.28
N ARG A 37 -1.10 -9.93 8.92
CA ARG A 37 -2.39 -9.96 8.22
C ARG A 37 -2.53 -8.70 7.37
N LEU A 38 -3.52 -8.70 6.47
CA LEU A 38 -3.96 -7.48 5.84
C LEU A 38 -4.55 -6.51 6.87
N PRO A 39 -4.32 -5.19 6.71
CA PRO A 39 -4.98 -4.19 7.54
C PRO A 39 -6.50 -4.24 7.28
N THR A 40 -7.28 -3.92 8.30
CA THR A 40 -8.69 -3.56 8.08
C THR A 40 -8.77 -2.20 7.36
N GLU A 41 -9.93 -1.89 6.77
CA GLU A 41 -10.16 -0.57 6.15
C GLU A 41 -9.90 0.56 7.15
N ALA A 42 -10.38 0.43 8.38
CA ALA A 42 -10.17 1.43 9.44
C ALA A 42 -8.69 1.60 9.83
N GLU A 43 -7.93 0.50 9.90
CA GLU A 43 -6.49 0.57 10.19
C GLU A 43 -5.71 1.18 9.02
N TRP A 44 -6.08 0.82 7.79
CA TRP A 44 -5.47 1.40 6.60
C TRP A 44 -5.77 2.89 6.52
N GLU A 45 -7.02 3.32 6.72
CA GLU A 45 -7.41 4.73 6.72
C GLU A 45 -6.67 5.52 7.82
N PHE A 46 -6.59 4.98 9.04
CA PHE A 46 -5.85 5.60 10.14
C PHE A 46 -4.36 5.76 9.79
N ALA A 47 -3.75 4.72 9.23
CA ALA A 47 -2.37 4.74 8.79
C ALA A 47 -2.13 5.73 7.64
N CYS A 48 -3.07 5.83 6.69
CA CYS A 48 -3.03 6.78 5.58
C CYS A 48 -3.07 8.22 6.06
N ARG A 49 -4.05 8.54 6.92
CA ARG A 49 -4.28 9.89 7.43
C ARG A 49 -3.18 10.36 8.37
N ALA A 50 -2.55 9.46 9.12
CA ALA A 50 -1.45 9.77 10.04
C ALA A 50 -1.74 11.01 10.92
N CYS A 51 -2.86 10.95 11.65
CA CYS A 51 -3.39 12.01 12.52
C CYS A 51 -3.99 13.25 11.83
N THR A 52 -4.16 13.26 10.51
CA THR A 52 -4.91 14.34 9.83
C THR A 52 -6.40 14.00 9.65
N THR A 53 -7.21 15.04 9.47
CA THR A 53 -8.65 14.92 9.10
C THR A 53 -8.91 15.47 7.69
N THR A 54 -7.86 15.84 6.97
CA THR A 54 -7.90 16.40 5.62
C THR A 54 -8.06 15.31 4.56
N ARG A 55 -8.30 15.71 3.31
CA ARG A 55 -8.45 14.83 2.15
C ARG A 55 -7.23 13.93 1.94
N TRP A 56 -6.03 14.46 2.13
CA TRP A 56 -4.76 13.72 2.10
C TRP A 56 -3.95 13.95 3.37
N CYS A 57 -2.92 13.13 3.60
CA CYS A 57 -2.02 13.28 4.75
C CYS A 57 -1.24 14.61 4.75
N CYS A 58 -1.17 15.28 3.61
CA CYS A 58 -0.48 16.56 3.43
C CYS A 58 -1.41 17.78 3.39
N GLY A 59 -2.73 17.59 3.48
CA GLY A 59 -3.72 18.67 3.39
C GLY A 59 -4.81 18.39 2.36
N ASP A 60 -5.44 19.46 1.87
CA ASP A 60 -6.53 19.43 0.90
C ASP A 60 -6.11 19.93 -0.49
N ASP A 61 -4.84 20.28 -0.67
CA ASP A 61 -4.27 20.77 -1.94
C ASP A 61 -3.57 19.64 -2.71
N GLU A 62 -4.02 19.39 -3.94
CA GLU A 62 -3.45 18.38 -4.84
C GLU A 62 -2.00 18.72 -5.25
N VAL A 63 -1.62 20.00 -5.21
CA VAL A 63 -0.22 20.40 -5.44
C VAL A 63 0.69 19.82 -4.37
N GLN A 64 0.25 19.82 -3.10
CA GLN A 64 1.00 19.24 -1.99
C GLN A 64 1.02 17.71 -2.07
N LEU A 65 -0.04 17.09 -2.63
CA LEU A 65 -0.08 15.65 -2.85
C LEU A 65 1.06 15.16 -3.76
N ALA A 66 1.50 15.97 -4.72
CA ALA A 66 2.57 15.59 -5.64
C ALA A 66 3.91 15.30 -4.95
N ASP A 67 4.13 15.82 -3.74
CA ASP A 67 5.32 15.54 -2.92
C ASP A 67 5.21 14.23 -2.15
N HIS A 68 3.98 13.75 -1.91
CA HIS A 68 3.69 12.56 -1.10
C HIS A 68 3.20 11.36 -1.92
N ALA A 69 2.77 11.56 -3.17
CA ALA A 69 2.17 10.51 -3.99
C ALA A 69 2.56 10.60 -5.47
N ARG A 70 2.56 9.41 -6.09
CA ARG A 70 2.56 9.24 -7.54
C ARG A 70 1.14 8.89 -7.99
N PHE A 71 0.51 9.77 -8.75
CA PHE A 71 -0.85 9.60 -9.28
C PHE A 71 -0.86 9.88 -10.78
N GLY A 72 -2.02 9.77 -11.45
CA GLY A 72 -2.13 9.79 -12.92
C GLY A 72 -1.36 10.92 -13.59
N GLN A 73 -1.37 12.13 -13.00
CA GLN A 73 -0.73 13.31 -13.56
C GLN A 73 0.80 13.35 -13.43
N ASN A 74 1.40 12.67 -12.44
CA ASN A 74 2.85 12.75 -12.15
C ASN A 74 3.58 11.38 -12.12
N SER A 75 2.89 10.31 -12.53
CA SER A 75 3.38 8.93 -12.53
C SER A 75 3.90 8.44 -13.89
N ASN A 76 3.64 9.17 -14.99
CA ASN A 76 3.89 8.70 -16.36
C ASN A 76 3.27 7.31 -16.62
N GLU A 77 2.09 7.06 -16.04
CA GLU A 77 1.34 5.81 -16.13
C GLU A 77 2.17 4.56 -15.79
N ARG A 78 3.04 4.68 -14.79
CA ARG A 78 3.90 3.57 -14.31
C ARG A 78 3.97 3.56 -12.80
N THR A 79 4.19 2.38 -12.24
CA THR A 79 4.60 2.19 -10.84
C THR A 79 6.06 2.57 -10.71
N HIS A 80 6.43 3.21 -9.60
CA HIS A 80 7.81 3.61 -9.28
C HIS A 80 8.33 2.76 -8.12
N ALA A 81 9.62 2.88 -7.78
CA ALA A 81 10.11 2.18 -6.59
C ALA A 81 9.36 2.70 -5.35
N VAL A 82 9.13 1.83 -4.38
CA VAL A 82 8.50 2.22 -3.11
C VAL A 82 9.39 3.21 -2.37
N ALA A 83 8.77 4.15 -1.65
CA ALA A 83 9.46 5.15 -0.84
C ALA A 83 10.34 6.15 -1.62
N GLU A 84 9.96 6.50 -2.85
CA GLU A 84 10.60 7.60 -3.61
C GLU A 84 10.04 8.99 -3.28
N LYS A 85 8.88 9.07 -2.62
CA LYS A 85 8.19 10.32 -2.24
C LYS A 85 8.28 10.59 -0.74
N THR A 86 7.79 11.73 -0.29
CA THR A 86 7.81 12.11 1.13
C THR A 86 6.82 11.25 1.92
N PRO A 87 7.22 10.65 3.06
CA PRO A 87 6.29 9.86 3.87
C PRO A 87 5.26 10.74 4.57
N ASN A 88 4.19 10.13 5.10
CA ASN A 88 3.28 10.79 6.03
C ASN A 88 3.90 10.90 7.45
N ALA A 89 3.16 11.47 8.41
CA ALA A 89 3.65 11.69 9.77
C ALA A 89 4.01 10.40 10.55
N PHE A 90 3.55 9.23 10.10
CA PHE A 90 3.92 7.94 10.67
C PHE A 90 5.13 7.29 9.98
N GLY A 91 5.75 7.98 9.00
CA GLY A 91 6.85 7.42 8.23
C GLY A 91 6.40 6.43 7.14
N LEU A 92 5.11 6.39 6.80
CA LEU A 92 4.56 5.50 5.77
C LEU A 92 4.57 6.19 4.41
N PHE A 93 4.98 5.44 3.39
CA PHE A 93 5.12 5.91 2.02
C PHE A 93 4.00 5.36 1.14
N ASP A 94 3.75 6.03 0.02
CA ASP A 94 2.87 5.54 -1.05
C ASP A 94 1.40 5.28 -0.64
N MET A 95 0.97 5.83 0.50
CA MET A 95 -0.40 5.66 1.03
C MET A 95 -1.48 6.31 0.14
N HIS A 96 -1.10 7.23 -0.75
CA HIS A 96 -2.01 7.95 -1.66
C HIS A 96 -1.72 7.68 -3.15
N GLY A 97 -0.95 6.66 -3.52
CA GLY A 97 -0.61 6.41 -4.92
C GLY A 97 0.38 5.27 -5.16
N ASN A 98 1.15 5.38 -6.24
CA ASN A 98 2.19 4.42 -6.67
C ASN A 98 1.70 3.06 -7.22
N ASN A 99 0.43 2.68 -7.01
CA ASN A 99 -0.18 1.52 -7.65
C ASN A 99 -0.90 1.87 -8.96
N LYS A 100 -0.61 1.13 -10.04
CA LYS A 100 -1.36 1.23 -11.30
C LYS A 100 -2.82 0.82 -11.05
N GLY A 101 -3.76 1.70 -11.37
CA GLY A 101 -5.19 1.36 -11.46
C GLY A 101 -6.11 2.05 -10.46
N HIS A 102 -5.61 2.81 -9.49
CA HIS A 102 -6.48 3.65 -8.65
C HIS A 102 -6.53 5.07 -9.21
N GLN A 103 -7.40 5.28 -10.20
CA GLN A 103 -8.09 6.56 -10.26
C GLN A 103 -9.00 6.56 -9.04
N TYR A 104 -8.74 7.42 -8.07
CA TYR A 104 -9.64 7.63 -6.94
C TYR A 104 -10.96 8.18 -7.50
N ASP A 105 -11.89 7.30 -7.83
CA ASP A 105 -13.28 7.68 -8.06
C ASP A 105 -13.97 7.64 -6.70
N TRP A 106 -14.01 8.80 -6.05
CA TRP A 106 -14.98 9.09 -5.01
C TRP A 106 -15.72 10.36 -5.41
N ALA A 107 -17.05 10.24 -5.47
CA ALA A 107 -17.99 11.34 -5.48
C ALA A 107 -18.24 11.85 -4.05
#